data_AF-A0A0B6XYR6-F1
#
_entry.id   AF-A0A0B6XYR6-F1
#
_cell.length_a   1.000
_cell.length_b   1.000
_cell.length_c   1.000
_cell.angle_alpha   90.00
_cell.angle_beta   90.00
_cell.angle_gamma   90.00
#
_symmetry.space_group_name_H-M   'P 1'
#
loop_
_entity.id
_entity.type
_entity.pdbx_description
1 polymer ?
#
loop_
_entity_poly.entity_id
_entity_poly.type
_entity_poly.pdbx_seq_one_letter_code
_entity_poly.pdbx_strand_id
1 'polypeptide(L)'
;FIYSMPGYKCSIRERMLYSSCKNPLVNQLAALGIDIEKNIEVDDPKELTEQYIYEEIHPKKNIARRAFDKPMGPAGRGPKRVTRHKE
;
A
#
# COMPACT_ATOMS: atom_id res chain seq x y z
N PHE A 1 -6.55 13.76 2.29
CA PHE A 1 -5.40 14.65 1.97
C PHE A 1 -4.67 14.07 0.78
N ILE A 2 -4.28 14.89 -0.19
CA ILE A 2 -3.58 14.45 -1.41
C ILE A 2 -2.22 15.14 -1.45
N TYR A 3 -1.16 14.36 -1.57
CA TYR A 3 0.21 14.82 -1.79
C TYR A 3 0.62 14.48 -3.22
N SER A 4 0.73 15.50 -4.08
CA SER A 4 1.17 15.32 -5.47
C SER A 4 2.63 15.70 -5.63
N MET A 5 3.47 14.79 -6.14
CA MET A 5 4.88 15.07 -6.39
C MET A 5 5.28 14.63 -7.82
N PRO A 6 5.50 15.55 -8.78
CA PRO A 6 5.76 15.22 -10.19
C PRO A 6 7.18 14.69 -10.46
N GLY A 7 7.75 13.91 -9.53
CA GLY A 7 9.03 13.24 -9.63
C GLY A 7 10.20 14.19 -9.88
N TYR A 8 10.93 13.96 -10.98
CA TYR A 8 12.16 14.68 -11.32
C TYR A 8 11.95 16.11 -11.86
N LYS A 9 10.70 16.55 -12.04
CA LYS A 9 10.40 17.97 -12.36
C LYS A 9 10.71 18.90 -11.18
N CYS A 10 10.67 18.38 -9.95
CA CYS A 10 11.03 19.11 -8.74
C CYS A 10 12.50 18.86 -8.36
N SER A 11 13.12 19.83 -7.68
CA SER A 11 14.46 19.63 -7.13
C SER A 11 14.46 18.59 -5.99
N ILE A 12 15.62 17.98 -5.70
CA ILE A 12 15.76 17.05 -4.57
C ILE A 12 15.35 17.74 -3.26
N ARG A 13 15.74 19.01 -3.09
CA ARG A 13 15.41 19.80 -1.89
C ARG A 13 13.91 19.95 -1.71
N GLU A 14 13.18 20.29 -2.77
CA GLU A 14 11.72 20.41 -2.71
C GLU A 14 11.08 19.06 -2.41
N ARG A 15 11.52 17.98 -3.07
CA ARG A 15 11.00 16.64 -2.79
C ARG A 15 11.14 16.25 -1.33
N MET A 16 12.33 16.46 -0.77
CA MET A 16 12.60 16.14 0.63
C MET A 16 11.81 17.05 1.58
N LEU A 17 11.70 18.34 1.27
CA LEU A 17 10.99 19.30 2.12
C LEU A 17 9.49 18.98 2.19
N TYR A 18 8.82 18.80 1.05
CA TYR A 18 7.40 18.50 1.03
C TYR A 18 7.07 17.17 1.73
N SER A 19 7.90 16.13 1.54
CA SER A 19 7.73 14.87 2.27
C SER A 19 7.96 15.02 3.78
N SER A 20 8.93 15.85 4.19
CA SER A 20 9.26 16.08 5.61
C SER A 20 8.18 16.91 6.33
N CYS A 21 7.60 17.89 5.64
CA CYS A 21 6.59 18.79 6.20
C CYS A 21 5.17 18.20 6.22
N LYS A 22 4.94 17.06 5.56
CA LYS A 22 3.63 16.39 5.51
C LYS A 22 3.05 16.10 6.90
N ASN A 23 3.82 15.42 7.75
CA ASN A 23 3.33 14.96 9.05
C ASN A 23 3.04 16.13 10.02
N PRO A 24 3.93 17.14 10.17
CA PRO A 24 3.61 18.32 10.99
C PRO A 24 2.34 19.03 10.53
N LEU A 25 2.11 19.15 9.22
CA LEU A 25 0.91 19.78 8.67
C LEU A 25 -0.37 19.00 9.03
N VAL A 26 -0.36 17.68 8.80
CA VAL A 26 -1.49 16.80 9.14
C VAL A 26 -1.81 16.85 10.63
N ASN A 27 -0.80 16.88 11.49
CA ASN A 27 -0.98 16.98 12.93
C ASN A 27 -1.60 18.33 13.36
N GLN A 28 -1.20 19.43 12.72
CA GLN A 28 -1.80 20.74 12.99
C GLN A 28 -3.26 20.80 12.52
N LEU A 29 -3.59 20.21 11.38
CA LEU A 29 -4.97 20.11 10.89
C LEU A 29 -5.84 19.29 11.84
N ALA A 30 -5.31 18.19 12.38
CA ALA A 30 -6.00 17.41 13.41
C ALA A 30 -6.26 18.23 14.68
N ALA A 31 -5.31 19.06 15.11
CA ALA A 31 -5.50 19.97 16.26
C ALA A 31 -6.57 21.04 16.02
N LEU A 32 -6.84 21.39 14.76
CA LEU A 32 -7.94 22.28 14.35
C LEU A 32 -9.29 21.55 14.23
N GLY A 33 -9.34 20.24 14.51
CA GLY A 33 -10.54 19.41 14.42
C GLY A 33 -10.84 18.90 13.01
N ILE A 34 -9.90 18.98 12.07
CA ILE A 34 -10.06 18.40 10.73
C ILE A 34 -9.53 16.97 10.76
N ASP A 35 -10.44 16.01 10.69
CA ASP A 35 -10.09 14.59 10.58
C ASP A 35 -9.82 14.20 9.12
N ILE A 36 -8.68 13.58 8.86
CA ILE A 36 -8.26 13.16 7.53
C ILE A 36 -8.39 11.64 7.45
N GLU A 37 -9.43 11.18 6.77
CA GLU A 37 -9.74 9.75 6.63
C GLU A 37 -8.66 8.96 5.87
N LYS A 38 -8.10 9.57 4.82
CA LYS A 38 -7.09 8.92 3.97
C LYS A 38 -6.05 9.91 3.44
N ASN A 39 -4.80 9.46 3.42
CA ASN A 39 -3.67 10.14 2.81
C ASN A 39 -3.34 9.45 1.49
N ILE A 40 -3.47 10.18 0.39
CA ILE A 40 -3.20 9.68 -0.97
C ILE A 40 -1.92 10.39 -1.47
N GLU A 41 -0.96 9.62 -1.97
CA GLU A 41 0.27 10.15 -2.57
C GLU A 41 0.28 9.77 -4.05
N VAL A 42 0.47 10.76 -4.93
CA VAL A 42 0.35 10.58 -6.38
C VAL A 42 1.49 11.29 -7.11
N ASP A 43 2.05 10.64 -8.12
CA ASP A 43 3.11 11.22 -8.95
C ASP A 43 2.55 12.01 -10.15
N ASP A 44 1.52 11.49 -10.84
CA ASP A 44 0.83 12.15 -11.96
C ASP A 44 -0.63 12.51 -11.60
N PRO A 45 -1.06 13.79 -11.68
CA PRO A 45 -2.44 14.18 -11.43
C PRO A 45 -3.48 13.45 -12.29
N LYS A 46 -3.09 12.86 -13.43
CA LYS A 46 -4.01 12.07 -14.27
C LYS A 46 -4.48 10.77 -13.63
N GLU A 47 -3.74 10.25 -12.66
CA GLU A 47 -4.12 9.03 -11.92
C GLU A 47 -5.28 9.30 -10.95
N LEU A 48 -5.51 10.57 -10.61
CA LEU A 48 -6.54 11.01 -9.69
C LEU A 48 -7.93 11.00 -10.36
N THR A 49 -8.38 9.80 -10.72
CA THR A 49 -9.72 9.55 -11.28
C THR A 49 -10.74 9.34 -10.16
N GLU A 50 -12.02 9.58 -10.45
CA GLU A 50 -13.12 9.32 -9.50
C GLU A 50 -13.09 7.87 -9.00
N GLN A 51 -12.85 6.94 -9.92
CA GLN A 51 -12.77 5.52 -9.60
C GLN A 51 -11.59 5.20 -8.67
N TYR A 52 -10.42 5.80 -8.89
CA TYR A 52 -9.27 5.62 -8.01
C TYR A 52 -9.53 6.15 -6.60
N ILE A 53 -10.10 7.35 -6.47
CA ILE A 53 -10.46 7.93 -5.17
C ILE A 53 -11.47 7.02 -4.45
N TYR A 54 -12.49 6.55 -5.16
CA TYR A 54 -13.51 5.68 -4.59
C TYR A 54 -12.92 4.36 -4.07
N GLU A 55 -12.01 3.74 -4.83
CA GLU A 55 -11.34 2.50 -4.42
C GLU A 55 -10.40 2.69 -3.23
N GLU A 56 -9.74 3.85 -3.12
CA GLU A 56 -8.80 4.14 -2.04
C GLU A 56 -9.50 4.46 -0.71
N ILE A 57 -10.69 5.08 -0.78
CA ILE A 57 -11.57 5.32 0.37
C ILE A 57 -12.29 4.03 0.78
N HIS A 58 -12.71 3.20 -0.20
CA HIS A 58 -13.46 1.97 0.03
C HIS A 58 -12.69 0.73 -0.47
N PRO A 59 -11.70 0.24 0.30
CA PRO A 59 -10.86 -0.86 -0.15
C PRO A 59 -11.68 -2.13 -0.39
N LYS A 60 -11.60 -2.65 -1.62
CA LYS A 60 -12.22 -3.93 -1.99
C LYS A 60 -11.54 -5.06 -1.22
N LYS A 61 -12.29 -5.75 -0.38
CA LYS A 61 -11.78 -6.91 0.38
C LYS A 61 -11.48 -8.06 -0.59
N ASN A 62 -10.21 -8.35 -0.83
CA ASN A 62 -9.80 -9.53 -1.60
C ASN A 62 -9.93 -10.77 -0.70
N ILE A 63 -11.12 -11.39 -0.74
CA ILE A 63 -11.51 -12.49 0.17
C ILE A 63 -10.74 -13.79 -0.11
N ALA A 64 -10.21 -13.99 -1.32
CA ALA A 64 -9.53 -15.22 -1.71
C ALA A 64 -8.09 -14.97 -2.16
N ARG A 65 -7.11 -15.31 -1.31
CA ARG A 65 -5.75 -15.57 -1.79
C ARG A 65 -5.77 -16.89 -2.56
N ARG A 66 -5.72 -16.82 -3.89
CA ARG A 66 -5.50 -18.00 -4.73
C ARG A 66 -4.08 -18.49 -4.44
N ALA A 67 -3.97 -19.57 -3.68
CA ALA A 67 -2.71 -20.28 -3.53
C ALA A 67 -2.40 -20.96 -4.87
N PHE A 68 -1.19 -20.75 -5.39
CA PHE A 68 -0.74 -21.53 -6.53
C PHE A 68 -0.67 -23.01 -6.14
N ASP A 69 -1.16 -23.88 -7.00
CA ASP A 69 -1.14 -25.32 -6.75
C ASP A 69 0.30 -25.81 -6.68
N LYS A 70 0.61 -26.65 -5.69
CA LYS A 70 1.95 -27.24 -5.59
C LYS A 70 2.18 -28.13 -6.83
N PRO A 71 3.34 -28.02 -7.49
CA PRO A 71 3.65 -28.87 -8.63
C PRO A 71 3.61 -30.35 -8.23
N MET A 72 3.35 -31.22 -9.21
CA MET A 72 3.30 -32.66 -8.99
C MET A 72 4.62 -33.15 -8.41
N GLY A 73 4.56 -33.89 -7.31
CA GLY A 73 5.74 -34.46 -6.66
C GLY A 73 6.40 -35.56 -7.50
N PRO A 74 7.62 -36.01 -7.13
CA PRO A 74 8.31 -37.08 -7.82
C PRO A 74 7.50 -38.39 -7.87
N ALA A 75 7.55 -39.08 -9.01
CA ALA A 75 6.94 -40.40 -9.17
C ALA A 75 7.60 -41.42 -8.21
N GLY A 76 6.78 -42.29 -7.58
CA GLY A 76 7.26 -43.34 -6.68
C GLY A 76 7.41 -42.93 -5.20
N ARG A 77 6.92 -41.76 -4.79
CA ARG A 77 6.92 -41.36 -3.38
C ARG A 77 5.94 -42.25 -2.57
N GLY A 78 6.48 -43.00 -1.61
CA GLY A 78 5.66 -43.71 -0.62
C GLY A 78 4.82 -42.76 0.26
N PRO A 79 3.89 -43.29 1.06
CA PRO A 79 2.98 -42.50 1.90
C PRO A 79 3.75 -41.54 2.83
N LYS A 80 3.19 -40.32 3.02
CA LYS A 80 3.79 -39.28 3.87
C LYS A 80 3.91 -39.80 5.30
N ARG A 81 5.13 -39.89 5.82
CA ARG A 81 5.41 -40.31 7.21
C ARG A 81 5.43 -39.08 8.12
N VAL A 82 4.80 -39.18 9.29
CA VAL A 82 4.87 -38.14 10.33
C VAL A 82 6.23 -38.25 11.01
N THR A 83 7.09 -37.26 10.84
CA THR A 83 8.36 -37.17 11.58
C THR A 83 8.15 -36.33 12.83
N ARG A 84 8.49 -36.86 14.00
CA ARG A 84 8.48 -36.11 15.26
C ARG A 84 9.44 -34.93 15.14
N HIS A 85 8.97 -33.70 15.41
CA HIS A 85 9.86 -32.56 15.58
C HIS A 85 10.80 -32.86 16.75
N LYS A 86 12.12 -32.75 16.54
CA LYS A 86 13.07 -32.64 17.65
C LYS A 86 12.88 -31.25 18.27
N GLU A 87 12.65 -31.24 19.58
CA GLU A 87 12.80 -30.04 20.42
C GLU A 87 14.21 -29.47 20.29
#